data_AF-A0A0G0WN52-F1
#
_entry.id   AF-A0A0G0WN52-F1
#
_cell.length_a   1.000
_cell.length_b   1.000
_cell.length_c   1.000
_cell.angle_alpha   90.00
_cell.angle_beta   90.00
_cell.angle_gamma   90.00
#
_symmetry.space_group_name_H-M   'P 1'
#
loop_
_entity.id
_entity.type
_entity.pdbx_description
1 polymer ?
#
loop_
_entity_poly.entity_id
_entity_poly.type
_entity_poly.pdbx_seq_one_letter_code
_entity_poly.pdbx_strand_id
1 'polypeptide(L)'
;MNKIGLAYSGGEIASSWCVLNVQKNTLGKITAKLKAIVEKEKFDVIVLGKPEGKMGKVVENAKMHLEKAGMVVFLADETLATQEAQKLAIKMGIGKKKRRQDDAQSAAIILQRYLDEKSE
;
A
#
# COMPACT_ATOMS: atom_id res chain seq x y z
N MET A 1 -7.41 15.46 -7.06
CA MET A 1 -6.02 15.05 -6.81
C MET A 1 -6.06 13.59 -6.41
N ASN A 2 -5.28 12.72 -7.04
CA ASN A 2 -5.20 11.33 -6.60
C ASN A 2 -4.06 11.26 -5.58
N LYS A 3 -4.36 10.78 -4.38
CA LYS A 3 -3.38 10.57 -3.32
C LYS A 3 -3.06 9.08 -3.27
N ILE A 4 -1.80 8.74 -3.05
CA ILE A 4 -1.34 7.36 -2.83
C ILE A 4 -0.71 7.32 -1.45
N GLY A 5 -1.30 6.59 -0.51
CA GLY A 5 -0.69 6.30 0.77
C GLY A 5 0.45 5.30 0.61
N LEU A 6 1.57 5.55 1.29
CA LEU A 6 2.69 4.62 1.38
C LEU A 6 2.84 4.17 2.83
N ALA A 7 3.17 2.89 2.98
CA ALA A 7 3.53 2.25 4.22
C ALA A 7 4.74 1.34 3.98
N TYR A 8 5.45 1.00 5.04
CA TYR A 8 6.60 0.10 4.99
C TYR A 8 6.55 -0.89 6.16
N SER A 9 7.25 -2.02 6.00
CA SER A 9 7.52 -2.96 7.07
C SER A 9 8.92 -3.55 6.87
N GLY A 10 9.65 -3.71 7.97
CA GLY A 10 10.89 -4.48 8.03
C GLY A 10 10.76 -5.78 8.83
N GLY A 11 9.52 -6.19 9.14
CA GLY A 11 9.22 -7.35 9.99
C GLY A 11 7.72 -7.63 10.05
N GLU A 12 7.20 -7.98 11.22
CA GLU A 12 5.80 -8.39 11.40
C GLU A 12 4.80 -7.23 11.44
N ILE A 13 5.27 -5.99 11.67
CA ILE A 13 4.40 -4.84 11.90
C ILE A 13 4.61 -3.77 10.82
N ALA A 14 3.53 -3.43 10.12
CA ALA A 14 3.50 -2.35 9.14
C ALA A 14 3.38 -0.97 9.79
N SER A 15 4.06 0.02 9.21
CA SER A 15 4.05 1.41 9.66
C SER A 15 3.70 2.36 8.51
N SER A 16 2.86 3.36 8.78
CA SER A 16 2.54 4.41 7.82
C SER A 16 3.78 5.25 7.50
N TRP A 17 4.00 5.58 6.23
CA TRP A 17 5.16 6.34 5.80
C TRP A 17 4.81 7.77 5.42
N CYS A 18 4.13 7.96 4.30
CA CYS A 18 3.81 9.27 3.74
C CYS A 18 2.70 9.16 2.68
N VAL A 19 2.21 10.30 2.22
CA VAL A 19 1.22 10.38 1.13
C VAL A 19 1.86 11.02 -0.09
N LEU A 20 1.83 10.33 -1.22
CA LEU A 20 2.24 10.85 -2.51
C LEU A 20 1.06 11.51 -3.21
N ASN A 21 1.21 12.80 -3.53
CA ASN A 21 0.28 13.51 -4.38
C ASN A 21 0.60 13.23 -5.85
N VAL A 22 -0.37 12.68 -6.57
CA VAL A 22 -0.23 12.28 -7.97
C VAL A 22 -1.12 13.15 -8.86
N GLN A 23 -0.51 13.76 -9.87
CA GLN A 23 -1.23 14.43 -10.96
C GLN A 23 -1.72 13.39 -11.98
N LYS A 24 -2.93 13.56 -12.53
CA LYS A 24 -3.47 12.71 -13.60
C LYS A 24 -2.44 12.62 -14.76
N ASN A 25 -2.29 11.44 -15.36
CA ASN A 25 -1.35 11.11 -16.46
C ASN A 25 0.14 10.85 -16.11
N THR A 26 0.45 10.38 -14.90
CA THR A 26 1.86 10.26 -14.48
C THR A 26 2.32 8.85 -14.07
N LEU A 27 1.75 7.78 -14.66
CA LEU A 27 2.11 6.40 -14.28
C LEU A 27 3.63 6.13 -14.40
N GLY A 28 4.26 6.66 -15.44
CA GLY A 28 5.71 6.56 -15.64
C GLY A 28 6.54 7.25 -14.54
N LYS A 29 6.20 8.49 -14.14
CA LYS A 29 6.98 9.16 -13.07
C LYS A 29 6.71 8.53 -11.69
N ILE A 30 5.50 8.01 -11.45
CA ILE A 30 5.22 7.24 -10.23
C ILE A 30 6.10 5.99 -10.19
N THR A 31 6.14 5.25 -11.30
CA THR A 31 6.97 4.04 -11.44
C THR A 31 8.44 4.35 -11.19
N ALA A 32 8.98 5.40 -11.81
CA ALA A 32 10.36 5.82 -11.59
C ALA A 32 10.62 6.23 -10.13
N LYS A 33 9.68 6.94 -9.50
CA LYS A 33 9.80 7.36 -8.11
C LYS A 33 9.75 6.18 -7.14
N LEU A 34 8.84 5.23 -7.37
CA LEU A 34 8.75 4.00 -6.58
C LEU A 34 10.01 3.16 -6.75
N LYS A 35 10.51 3.01 -7.98
CA LYS A 35 11.78 2.32 -8.25
C LYS A 35 12.95 2.92 -7.48
N ALA A 36 13.12 4.25 -7.52
CA ALA A 36 14.16 4.92 -6.77
C ALA A 36 14.04 4.72 -5.24
N ILE A 37 12.81 4.71 -4.72
CA ILE A 37 12.54 4.41 -3.30
C ILE A 37 12.94 2.97 -2.97
N VAL A 38 12.51 2.01 -3.78
CA VAL A 38 12.79 0.58 -3.61
C VAL A 38 14.29 0.30 -3.63
N GLU A 39 15.01 0.88 -4.59
CA GLU A 39 16.46 0.71 -4.70
C GLU A 39 17.22 1.37 -3.54
N LYS A 40 16.80 2.59 -3.14
CA LYS A 40 17.47 3.35 -2.08
C LYS A 40 17.27 2.72 -0.70
N GLU A 41 16.03 2.38 -0.37
CA GLU A 41 15.66 1.83 0.95
C GLU A 41 15.74 0.30 0.98
N LYS A 42 16.08 -0.35 -0.15
CA LYS A 42 16.25 -1.80 -0.32
C LYS A 42 15.00 -2.59 0.05
N PHE A 43 13.85 -2.17 -0.46
CA PHE A 43 12.62 -2.96 -0.33
C PHE A 43 12.66 -4.15 -1.29
N ASP A 44 12.35 -5.34 -0.79
CA ASP A 44 12.33 -6.55 -1.63
C ASP A 44 11.04 -6.67 -2.44
N VAL A 45 9.93 -6.16 -1.90
CA VAL A 45 8.58 -6.41 -2.39
C VAL A 45 7.71 -5.17 -2.27
N ILE A 46 6.86 -4.94 -3.26
CA ILE A 46 5.79 -3.94 -3.24
C ILE A 46 4.44 -4.63 -3.08
N VAL A 47 3.59 -4.08 -2.22
CA VAL A 47 2.19 -4.49 -2.09
C VAL A 47 1.29 -3.34 -2.54
N LEU A 48 0.39 -3.61 -3.47
CA LEU A 48 -0.62 -2.66 -3.92
C LEU A 48 -2.00 -3.07 -3.41
N GLY A 49 -2.67 -2.15 -2.72
CA GLY A 49 -4.10 -2.29 -2.42
C GLY A 49 -4.90 -2.25 -3.71
N LYS A 50 -5.72 -3.29 -3.94
CA LYS A 50 -6.64 -3.38 -5.07
C LYS A 50 -8.08 -3.19 -4.58
N PRO A 51 -8.70 -2.01 -4.82
CA PRO A 51 -10.13 -1.82 -4.58
C PRO A 51 -10.95 -2.62 -5.60
N GLU A 52 -12.18 -2.94 -5.22
CA GLU A 52 -13.15 -3.57 -6.12
C GLU A 52 -13.56 -2.66 -7.29
N GLY A 53 -14.12 -3.27 -8.35
CA GLY A 53 -14.71 -2.55 -9.47
C GLY A 53 -13.70 -1.94 -10.45
N LYS A 54 -14.08 -0.82 -11.09
CA LYS A 54 -13.32 -0.24 -12.22
C LYS A 54 -11.92 0.24 -11.83
N MET A 55 -11.72 0.66 -10.58
CA MET A 55 -10.43 1.13 -10.09
C MET A 55 -9.42 -0.01 -9.93
N GLY A 56 -9.87 -1.24 -9.65
CA GLY A 56 -9.00 -2.41 -9.58
C GLY A 56 -8.24 -2.69 -10.88
N LYS A 57 -8.86 -2.45 -12.04
CA LYS A 57 -8.18 -2.57 -13.35
C LYS A 57 -7.02 -1.58 -13.51
N VAL A 58 -7.12 -0.39 -12.91
CA VAL A 58 -6.04 0.60 -12.93
C VAL A 58 -4.86 0.11 -12.09
N VAL A 59 -5.15 -0.50 -10.93
CA VAL A 59 -4.12 -1.10 -10.07
C VAL A 59 -3.44 -2.29 -10.74
N GLU A 60 -4.19 -3.15 -11.44
CA GLU A 60 -3.61 -4.24 -12.24
C GLU A 60 -2.67 -3.73 -13.34
N ASN A 61 -3.07 -2.69 -14.05
CA ASN A 61 -2.21 -2.05 -15.04
C ASN A 61 -0.94 -1.45 -14.41
N ALA A 62 -1.06 -0.86 -13.22
CA ALA A 62 0.09 -0.33 -12.47
C ALA A 62 1.03 -1.48 -12.05
N LYS A 63 0.49 -2.59 -11.53
CA LYS A 63 1.26 -3.80 -11.22
C LYS A 63 2.10 -4.24 -12.41
N MET A 64 1.48 -4.42 -13.58
CA MET A 64 2.19 -4.86 -14.78
C MET A 64 3.32 -3.89 -15.18
N HIS A 65 3.13 -2.57 -15.02
CA HIS A 65 4.18 -1.60 -15.30
C HIS A 65 5.35 -1.68 -14.31
N LEU A 66 5.06 -1.89 -13.03
CA LEU A 66 6.08 -2.04 -11.99
C LEU A 66 6.87 -3.35 -12.16
N GLU A 67 6.19 -4.46 -12.48
CA GLU A 67 6.84 -5.75 -12.77
C GLU A 67 7.75 -5.66 -13.99
N LYS A 68 7.30 -4.99 -15.07
CA LYS A 68 8.15 -4.71 -16.25
C LYS A 68 9.38 -3.86 -15.92
N ALA A 69 9.34 -3.06 -14.85
CA ALA A 69 10.46 -2.27 -14.37
C ALA A 69 11.42 -3.05 -13.43
N GLY A 70 11.15 -4.33 -13.18
CA GLY A 70 11.99 -5.25 -12.41
C GLY A 70 11.59 -5.39 -10.93
N MET A 71 10.44 -4.88 -10.52
CA MET A 71 9.99 -4.93 -9.12
C MET A 71 9.08 -6.14 -8.87
N VAL A 72 9.19 -6.77 -7.70
CA VAL A 72 8.27 -7.83 -7.26
C VAL A 72 7.02 -7.19 -6.67
N VAL A 73 5.84 -7.45 -7.24
CA VAL A 73 4.60 -6.77 -6.85
C VAL A 73 3.47 -7.74 -6.56
N PHE A 74 2.90 -7.65 -5.34
CA PHE A 74 1.69 -8.36 -4.95
C PHE A 74 0.49 -7.42 -4.87
N LEU A 75 -0.70 -8.01 -5.04
CA LEU A 75 -1.96 -7.33 -4.81
C LEU A 75 -2.52 -7.79 -3.48
N ALA A 76 -2.98 -6.84 -2.67
CA ALA A 76 -3.72 -7.10 -1.45
C ALA A 76 -5.16 -6.60 -1.61
N ASP A 77 -6.11 -7.36 -1.08
CA ASP A 77 -7.51 -6.96 -1.07
C ASP A 77 -7.72 -5.84 -0.04
N GLU A 78 -8.30 -4.72 -0.47
CA GLU A 78 -8.60 -3.57 0.40
C GLU A 78 -9.86 -3.77 1.25
N THR A 79 -10.63 -4.83 1.01
CA THR A 79 -11.91 -5.09 1.67
C THR A 79 -11.69 -5.61 3.08
N LEU A 80 -11.53 -4.70 4.04
CA LEU A 80 -11.48 -5.05 5.47
C LEU A 80 -12.86 -5.00 6.10
N ALA A 81 -13.23 -6.06 6.82
CA ALA A 81 -14.39 -6.01 7.70
C ALA A 81 -14.12 -4.99 8.85
N THR A 82 -15.16 -4.26 9.27
CA THR A 82 -15.04 -3.23 10.32
C THR A 82 -14.42 -3.77 11.61
N GLN A 83 -14.67 -5.03 11.96
CA GLN A 83 -14.09 -5.66 13.15
C GLN A 83 -12.59 -5.96 12.99
N GLU A 84 -12.17 -6.44 11.82
CA GLU A 84 -10.77 -6.72 11.52
C GLU A 84 -9.95 -5.43 11.46
N ALA A 85 -10.49 -4.39 10.82
CA ALA A 85 -9.87 -3.07 10.80
C ALA A 85 -9.65 -2.50 12.22
N GLN A 86 -10.55 -2.78 13.16
CA GLN A 86 -10.36 -2.38 14.56
C GLN A 86 -9.24 -3.15 15.25
N LYS A 87 -9.16 -4.47 15.05
CA LYS A 87 -8.11 -5.33 15.61
C LYS A 87 -6.73 -4.94 15.08
N LEU A 88 -6.60 -4.79 13.75
CA LEU A 88 -5.37 -4.37 13.10
C LEU A 88 -4.90 -3.00 13.62
N ALA A 89 -5.83 -2.04 13.72
CA ALA A 89 -5.48 -0.71 14.22
C ALA A 89 -4.96 -0.73 15.66
N ILE A 90 -5.47 -1.62 16.52
CA ILE A 90 -4.94 -1.80 17.88
C ILE A 90 -3.53 -2.40 17.83
N LYS A 91 -3.33 -3.44 17.01
CA LYS A 91 -2.03 -4.11 16.81
C LYS A 91 -0.94 -3.13 16.35
N MET A 92 -1.28 -2.24 15.42
CA MET A 92 -0.38 -1.19 14.93
C MET A 92 -0.28 0.05 15.85
N GLY A 93 -0.95 0.06 17.01
CA GLY A 93 -0.94 1.22 17.91
C GLY A 93 -1.64 2.47 17.37
N ILE A 94 -2.54 2.32 16.38
CA ILE A 94 -3.23 3.42 15.70
C ILE A 94 -4.49 3.84 16.48
N GLY A 95 -4.44 5.04 17.07
CA GLY A 95 -5.56 5.64 17.80
C GLY A 95 -6.83 5.86 16.94
N LYS A 96 -8.02 5.71 17.55
CA LYS A 96 -9.35 5.78 16.89
C LYS A 96 -9.56 7.01 15.98
N LYS A 97 -9.04 8.18 16.37
CA LYS A 97 -9.24 9.46 15.67
C LYS A 97 -8.44 9.57 14.35
N LYS A 98 -7.34 8.83 14.25
CA LYS A 98 -6.40 8.86 13.12
C LYS A 98 -6.85 7.96 11.96
N ARG A 99 -7.58 6.87 12.25
CA ARG A 99 -8.01 5.79 11.31
C ARG A 99 -8.84 6.22 10.10
N ARG A 100 -9.38 7.43 10.08
CA ARG A 100 -10.45 7.82 9.13
C ARG A 100 -10.05 8.93 8.15
N GLN A 101 -8.81 9.45 8.22
CA GLN A 101 -8.44 10.67 7.50
C GLN A 101 -7.07 10.66 6.82
N ASP A 102 -6.29 9.58 6.88
CA ASP A 102 -4.93 9.57 6.34
C ASP A 102 -4.69 8.38 5.40
N ASP A 103 -4.44 8.67 4.12
CA ASP A 103 -4.19 7.65 3.08
C ASP A 103 -3.01 6.74 3.45
N ALA A 104 -2.00 7.27 4.17
CA ALA A 104 -0.84 6.48 4.62
C ALA A 104 -1.21 5.44 5.69
N GLN A 105 -2.25 5.69 6.49
CA GLN A 105 -2.74 4.72 7.47
C GLN A 105 -3.53 3.61 6.81
N SER A 106 -4.34 3.93 5.81
CA SER A 106 -5.01 2.91 4.98
C SER A 106 -3.97 1.98 4.36
N ALA A 107 -2.88 2.53 3.82
CA ALA A 107 -1.77 1.74 3.28
C ALA A 107 -1.11 0.83 4.34
N ALA A 108 -0.92 1.32 5.57
CA ALA A 108 -0.37 0.50 6.66
C ALA A 108 -1.28 -0.66 7.05
N ILE A 109 -2.60 -0.43 7.09
CA ILE A 109 -3.59 -1.47 7.39
C ILE A 109 -3.60 -2.54 6.30
N ILE A 110 -3.59 -2.14 5.03
CA ILE A 110 -3.53 -3.06 3.89
C ILE A 110 -2.25 -3.90 3.96
N LEU A 111 -1.11 -3.26 4.21
CA LEU A 111 0.17 -3.96 4.32
C LEU A 111 0.20 -4.93 5.51
N GLN A 112 -0.30 -4.51 6.67
CA GLN A 112 -0.36 -5.37 7.85
C GLN A 112 -1.20 -6.61 7.60
N ARG A 113 -2.35 -6.47 6.93
CA ARG A 113 -3.21 -7.60 6.60
C ARG A 113 -2.49 -8.59 5.68
N TYR A 114 -1.80 -8.09 4.65
CA TYR A 114 -1.00 -8.93 3.76
C TYR A 114 0.09 -9.71 4.51
N LEU A 115 0.76 -9.08 5.49
CA LEU A 115 1.77 -9.74 6.31
C LEU A 115 1.17 -10.82 7.20
N ASP A 116 0.00 -10.55 7.81
CA ASP A 116 -0.71 -11.50 8.64
C ASP A 116 -1.16 -12.73 7.82
N GLU A 117 -1.74 -12.53 6.63
CA GLU A 117 -2.13 -13.60 5.69
C GLU A 117 -0.94 -14.43 5.18
N LYS A 118 0.28 -13.87 5.17
CA LYS A 118 1.50 -14.57 4.78
C LYS A 118 2.18 -15.32 5.91
N SER A 119 1.83 -15.00 7.15
CA SER A 119 2.44 -15.59 8.35
C SER A 119 1.63 -16.78 8.89
N GLU A 120 0.44 -17.03 8.33
CA GLU A 120 -0.38 -18.24 8.54
C GLU A 120 -0.03 -19.34 7.53
#